data_AF-A0A5M6CM61-F1
#
_entry.id   AF-A0A5M6CM61-F1
#
_cell.length_a   1.000
_cell.length_b   1.000
_cell.length_c   1.000
_cell.angle_alpha   90.00
_cell.angle_beta   90.00
_cell.angle_gamma   90.00
#
_symmetry.space_group_name_H-M   'P 1'
#
loop_
_entity.id
_entity.type
_entity.pdbx_description
1 polymer ?
#
loop_
_entity_poly.entity_id
_entity_poly.type
_entity_poly.pdbx_seq_one_letter_code
_entity_poly.pdbx_strand_id
1 'polypeptide(L)'
;MRWVLSIALAILVFPAGVWAFRFAKEVIGVPREAYASDWTAAFIIDHIRTSGAWPTGWDDLHDEYDRLAVPQHYAWTFDELQTLIDVNWDSSIDAIRESDVPHDNVQLTSGRQVSYNGDPDVLIHDFVHTGSDPHQIRRRIGEVGEPSDAPESANVGVSKIEDQPRGPGDR
;
A
#
# COMPACT_ATOMS: atom_id res chain seq x y z
N MET A 1 14.20 -27.19 -44.54
CA MET A 1 14.22 -27.57 -43.10
C MET A 1 14.50 -26.40 -42.17
N ARG A 2 15.58 -25.60 -42.35
CA ARG A 2 15.94 -24.49 -41.44
C ARG A 2 14.83 -23.43 -41.27
N TRP A 3 14.12 -23.09 -42.35
CA TRP A 3 13.01 -22.12 -42.34
C TRP A 3 11.75 -22.59 -41.59
N VAL A 4 11.45 -23.89 -41.66
CA VAL A 4 10.29 -24.48 -40.97
C VAL A 4 10.51 -24.49 -39.46
N LEU A 5 11.75 -24.73 -39.03
CA LEU A 5 12.16 -24.64 -37.62
C LEU A 5 12.09 -23.21 -37.06
N SER A 6 12.48 -22.21 -37.85
CA SER A 6 12.37 -20.79 -37.45
C SER A 6 10.91 -20.35 -37.28
N ILE A 7 10.02 -20.79 -38.19
CA ILE A 7 8.58 -20.47 -38.11
C ILE A 7 7.95 -21.15 -36.89
N ALA A 8 8.26 -22.41 -36.62
CA ALA A 8 7.76 -23.12 -35.45
C ALA A 8 8.21 -22.46 -34.13
N LEU A 9 9.47 -22.00 -34.07
CA LEU A 9 9.99 -21.29 -32.91
C LEU A 9 9.30 -19.93 -32.70
N ALA A 10 9.09 -19.18 -33.79
CA ALA A 10 8.38 -17.89 -33.74
C ALA A 10 6.92 -18.07 -33.26
N ILE A 11 6.23 -19.10 -33.74
CA ILE A 11 4.85 -19.42 -33.33
C ILE A 11 4.76 -19.81 -31.86
N LEU A 12 5.85 -20.28 -31.23
CA LEU A 12 5.85 -20.69 -29.82
C LEU A 12 6.27 -19.54 -28.90
N VAL A 13 7.25 -18.74 -29.32
CA VAL A 13 7.75 -17.60 -28.54
C VAL A 13 6.75 -16.44 -28.54
N PHE A 14 6.03 -16.21 -29.64
CA PHE A 14 5.08 -15.10 -29.74
C PHE A 14 3.89 -15.22 -28.75
N PRO A 15 3.15 -16.35 -28.65
CA PRO A 15 2.08 -16.50 -27.67
C PRO A 15 2.61 -16.52 -26.23
N ALA A 16 3.79 -17.09 -25.98
CA ALA A 16 4.42 -17.04 -24.66
C ALA A 16 4.76 -15.59 -24.25
N GLY A 17 5.28 -14.78 -25.17
CA GLY A 17 5.56 -13.36 -24.94
C GLY A 17 4.29 -12.54 -24.71
N VAL A 18 3.23 -12.79 -25.49
CA VAL A 18 1.93 -12.13 -25.28
C VAL A 18 1.32 -12.53 -23.94
N TRP A 19 1.38 -13.80 -23.57
CA TRP A 19 0.87 -14.28 -22.28
C TRP A 19 1.65 -13.67 -21.11
N ALA A 20 2.98 -13.67 -21.18
CA ALA A 20 3.85 -13.04 -20.18
C ALA A 20 3.61 -11.53 -20.05
N PHE A 21 3.37 -10.82 -21.17
CA PHE A 21 3.09 -9.38 -21.13
C PHE A 21 1.73 -9.06 -20.48
N ARG A 22 0.71 -9.90 -20.72
CA ARG A 22 -0.59 -9.75 -20.04
C ARG A 22 -0.47 -10.06 -18.54
N PHE A 23 0.22 -11.13 -18.19
CA PHE A 23 0.50 -11.47 -16.78
C PHE A 23 1.32 -10.40 -16.07
N ALA A 24 2.32 -9.81 -16.74
CA ALA A 24 3.11 -8.74 -16.16
C ALA A 24 2.26 -7.52 -15.82
N LYS A 25 1.31 -7.12 -16.69
CA LYS A 25 0.39 -6.02 -16.37
C LYS A 25 -0.52 -6.34 -15.18
N GLU A 26 -0.98 -7.58 -15.10
CA GLU A 26 -1.89 -8.02 -14.05
C GLU A 26 -1.19 -8.15 -12.69
N VAL A 27 0.04 -8.67 -12.66
CA VAL A 27 0.82 -8.85 -11.42
C VAL A 27 1.51 -7.57 -10.95
N ILE A 28 1.90 -6.66 -11.85
CA ILE A 28 2.51 -5.36 -11.48
C ILE A 28 1.43 -4.35 -11.04
N GLY A 29 0.18 -4.48 -11.51
CA GLY A 29 -0.93 -3.58 -11.15
C GLY A 29 -1.58 -3.89 -9.79
N VAL A 30 -1.66 -5.17 -9.41
CA VAL A 30 -2.33 -5.61 -8.17
C VAL A 30 -1.76 -4.98 -6.89
N PRO A 31 -0.43 -4.85 -6.71
CA PRO A 31 0.11 -4.18 -5.54
C PRO A 31 -0.26 -2.70 -5.49
N ARG A 32 -0.25 -2.02 -6.63
CA ARG A 32 -0.52 -0.59 -6.71
C ARG A 32 -1.98 -0.27 -6.42
N GLU A 33 -2.89 -1.05 -7.00
CA GLU A 33 -4.35 -0.91 -6.82
C GLU A 33 -4.76 -1.18 -5.37
N ALA A 34 -4.24 -2.24 -4.76
CA ALA A 34 -4.50 -2.58 -3.36
C ALA A 34 -4.03 -1.48 -2.40
N TYR A 35 -2.86 -0.91 -2.67
CA TYR A 35 -2.32 0.20 -1.88
C TYR A 35 -3.13 1.49 -2.06
N ALA A 36 -3.61 1.77 -3.26
CA ALA A 36 -4.46 2.94 -3.53
C ALA A 36 -5.75 2.88 -2.71
N SER A 37 -6.38 1.71 -2.63
CA SER A 37 -7.57 1.46 -1.81
C SER A 37 -7.30 1.69 -0.32
N ASP A 38 -6.24 1.07 0.21
CA ASP A 38 -5.87 1.19 1.63
C ASP A 38 -5.59 2.63 2.06
N TRP A 39 -4.84 3.38 1.24
CA TRP A 39 -4.55 4.78 1.54
C TRP A 39 -5.77 5.67 1.42
N THR A 40 -6.67 5.40 0.46
CA THR A 40 -7.91 6.17 0.35
C THR A 40 -8.75 6.01 1.61
N ALA A 41 -8.87 4.78 2.13
CA ALA A 41 -9.53 4.55 3.41
C ALA A 41 -8.84 5.30 4.55
N ALA A 42 -7.50 5.31 4.60
CA ALA A 42 -6.74 6.06 5.60
C ALA A 42 -7.00 7.57 5.52
N PHE A 43 -7.08 8.14 4.31
CA PHE A 43 -7.38 9.55 4.10
C PHE A 43 -8.81 9.88 4.54
N ILE A 44 -9.80 9.08 4.15
CA ILE A 44 -11.19 9.27 4.56
C ILE A 44 -11.33 9.20 6.09
N ILE A 45 -10.70 8.21 6.74
CA ILE A 45 -10.72 8.07 8.20
C ILE A 45 -10.09 9.29 8.88
N ASP A 46 -8.95 9.78 8.36
CA ASP A 46 -8.30 10.95 8.94
C ASP A 46 -9.11 12.22 8.72
N HIS A 47 -9.72 12.40 7.54
CA HIS A 47 -10.66 13.49 7.27
C HIS A 47 -11.84 13.47 8.24
N ILE A 48 -12.51 12.32 8.41
CA ILE A 48 -13.63 12.19 9.37
C ILE A 48 -13.16 12.51 10.78
N ARG A 49 -11.94 12.11 11.16
CA ARG A 49 -11.37 12.39 12.49
C ARG A 49 -11.13 13.88 12.71
N THR A 50 -10.69 14.61 11.68
CA THR A 50 -10.32 16.03 11.79
C THR A 50 -11.51 16.96 11.59
N SER A 51 -12.36 16.68 10.59
CA SER A 51 -13.51 17.51 10.22
C SER A 51 -14.81 17.10 10.91
N GLY A 52 -14.94 15.83 11.29
CA GLY A 52 -16.19 15.25 11.80
C GLY A 52 -17.26 15.02 10.72
N ALA A 53 -16.89 15.14 9.44
CA ALA A 53 -17.80 15.01 8.29
C ALA A 53 -17.29 13.97 7.28
N TRP A 54 -18.20 13.46 6.45
CA TRP A 54 -17.82 12.68 5.28
C TRP A 54 -17.26 13.62 4.20
N PRO A 55 -16.17 13.28 3.50
CA PRO A 55 -15.63 14.10 2.42
C PRO A 55 -16.64 14.21 1.27
N THR A 56 -16.71 15.39 0.66
CA THR A 56 -17.65 15.70 -0.45
C THR A 56 -17.00 15.63 -1.82
N GLY A 57 -15.68 15.46 -1.86
CA GLY A 57 -14.92 15.29 -3.08
C GLY A 57 -13.43 15.11 -2.81
N TRP A 58 -12.67 14.96 -3.89
CA TRP A 58 -11.21 14.81 -3.80
C TRP A 58 -10.51 16.00 -3.17
N ASP A 59 -11.00 17.22 -3.37
CA ASP A 59 -10.40 18.43 -2.76
C ASP A 59 -10.34 18.33 -1.23
N ASP A 60 -11.36 17.70 -0.61
CA ASP A 60 -11.41 17.49 0.84
C ASP A 60 -10.40 16.46 1.34
N LEU A 61 -9.78 15.67 0.45
CA LEU A 61 -8.76 14.66 0.76
C LEU A 61 -7.35 15.09 0.36
N HIS A 62 -7.20 16.26 -0.28
CA HIS A 62 -5.90 16.73 -0.74
C HIS A 62 -4.96 17.03 0.43
N ASP A 63 -5.48 17.63 1.50
CA ASP A 63 -4.71 17.93 2.71
C ASP A 63 -4.26 16.65 3.43
N GLU A 64 -5.11 15.62 3.48
CA GLU A 64 -4.79 14.29 3.98
C GLU A 64 -3.71 13.64 3.13
N TYR A 65 -3.83 13.72 1.79
CA TYR A 65 -2.81 13.21 0.87
C TYR A 65 -1.46 13.88 1.15
N ASP A 66 -1.39 15.21 1.17
CA ASP A 66 -0.12 15.93 1.38
C ASP A 66 0.52 15.62 2.75
N ARG A 67 -0.30 15.42 3.79
CA ARG A 67 0.18 15.15 5.14
C ARG A 67 0.57 13.70 5.36
N LEU A 68 -0.16 12.75 4.76
CA LEU A 68 -0.02 11.33 5.02
C LEU A 68 0.77 10.61 3.95
N ALA A 69 0.79 11.10 2.71
CA ALA A 69 1.56 10.52 1.61
C ALA A 69 3.06 10.83 1.76
N VAL A 70 3.82 9.96 2.41
CA VAL A 70 5.29 10.05 2.52
C VAL A 70 5.99 9.76 1.17
N PRO A 71 6.59 10.75 0.47
CA PRO A 71 6.98 10.63 -0.95
C PRO A 71 7.83 9.42 -1.38
N GLN A 72 8.52 8.75 -0.45
CA GLN A 72 9.41 7.63 -0.72
C GLN A 72 8.70 6.27 -0.81
N HIS A 73 7.42 6.16 -0.43
CA HIS A 73 6.70 4.88 -0.33
C HIS A 73 5.47 4.74 -1.25
N TYR A 74 5.23 5.69 -2.16
CA TYR A 74 4.01 5.72 -2.99
C TYR A 74 4.34 5.53 -4.47
N ALA A 75 3.50 4.74 -5.14
CA ALA A 75 3.58 4.51 -6.57
C ALA A 75 2.65 5.43 -7.39
N TRP A 76 2.09 6.48 -6.77
CA TRP A 76 1.05 7.31 -7.38
C TRP A 76 1.05 8.75 -6.86
N THR A 77 0.88 9.66 -7.80
CA THR A 77 0.52 11.07 -7.57
C THR A 77 -0.95 11.20 -7.14
N PHE A 78 -1.34 12.36 -6.62
CA PHE A 78 -2.74 12.61 -6.24
C PHE A 78 -3.70 12.43 -7.41
N ASP A 79 -3.38 13.01 -8.58
CA ASP A 79 -4.17 12.85 -9.80
C ASP A 79 -4.31 11.38 -10.21
N GLU A 80 -3.24 10.60 -10.08
CA GLU A 80 -3.31 9.16 -10.37
C GLU A 80 -4.22 8.42 -9.39
N LEU A 81 -4.28 8.82 -8.11
CA LEU A 81 -5.25 8.25 -7.16
C LEU A 81 -6.68 8.43 -7.67
N GLN A 82 -7.01 9.65 -8.08
CA GLN A 82 -8.35 10.01 -8.54
C GLN A 82 -8.78 9.18 -9.75
N THR A 83 -7.83 8.70 -10.55
CA THR A 83 -8.12 7.83 -11.70
C THR A 83 -8.24 6.34 -11.35
N LEU A 84 -7.71 5.93 -10.19
CA LEU A 84 -7.67 4.53 -9.76
C LEU A 84 -8.85 4.18 -8.85
N ILE A 85 -9.34 5.14 -8.08
CA ILE A 85 -10.33 4.93 -7.03
C ILE A 85 -11.59 5.73 -7.34
N ASP A 86 -12.73 5.07 -7.13
CA ASP A 86 -14.05 5.66 -7.11
C ASP A 86 -14.54 5.70 -5.67
N VAL A 87 -14.99 6.88 -5.23
CA VAL A 87 -15.47 7.11 -3.87
C VAL A 87 -16.91 7.58 -3.94
N ASN A 88 -17.77 7.00 -3.11
CA ASN A 88 -19.13 7.44 -2.95
C ASN A 88 -19.20 8.73 -2.12
N TRP A 89 -19.19 9.88 -2.79
CA TRP A 89 -19.28 11.19 -2.15
C TRP A 89 -20.67 11.49 -1.55
N ASP A 90 -21.71 10.78 -1.99
CA ASP A 90 -23.09 10.94 -1.49
C ASP A 90 -23.32 10.19 -0.16
N SER A 91 -22.29 9.50 0.36
CA SER A 91 -22.37 8.82 1.66
C SER A 91 -22.39 9.80 2.84
N SER A 92 -22.72 9.29 4.02
CA SER A 92 -22.70 10.08 5.25
C SER A 92 -22.34 9.23 6.46
N ILE A 93 -21.74 9.88 7.47
CA ILE A 93 -21.39 9.23 8.73
C ILE A 93 -22.62 8.62 9.40
N ASP A 94 -23.76 9.33 9.38
CA ASP A 94 -25.00 8.82 9.98
C ASP A 94 -25.51 7.58 9.23
N ALA A 95 -25.48 7.58 7.90
CA ALA A 95 -25.85 6.39 7.12
C ALA A 95 -24.94 5.18 7.43
N ILE A 96 -23.64 5.40 7.60
CA ILE A 96 -22.69 4.33 7.97
C ILE A 96 -22.96 3.85 9.41
N ARG A 97 -23.27 4.76 10.34
CA ARG A 97 -23.54 4.44 11.74
C ARG A 97 -24.87 3.71 11.93
N GLU A 98 -25.88 4.03 11.14
CA GLU A 98 -27.19 3.39 11.18
C GLU A 98 -27.20 2.00 10.52
N SER A 99 -26.16 1.66 9.75
CA SER A 99 -26.03 0.37 9.09
C SER A 99 -25.23 -0.63 9.88
N ASP A 100 -25.75 -1.85 9.98
CA ASP A 100 -25.05 -3.01 10.54
C ASP A 100 -24.01 -3.60 9.58
N VAL A 101 -24.00 -3.17 8.31
CA VAL A 101 -23.09 -3.67 7.28
C VAL A 101 -22.29 -2.53 6.63
N PRO A 102 -21.03 -2.78 6.24
CA PRO A 102 -20.26 -1.84 5.43
C PRO A 102 -21.01 -1.47 4.15
N HIS A 103 -20.95 -0.19 3.76
CA HIS A 103 -21.43 0.29 2.48
C HIS A 103 -20.29 0.34 1.48
N ASP A 104 -20.59 0.10 0.20
CA ASP A 104 -19.63 0.26 -0.90
C ASP A 104 -19.32 1.76 -1.09
N ASN A 105 -18.37 2.28 -0.32
CA ASN A 105 -17.96 3.68 -0.37
C ASN A 105 -16.64 3.87 -1.12
N VAL A 106 -15.77 2.86 -1.13
CA VAL A 106 -14.46 2.93 -1.78
C VAL A 106 -14.23 1.69 -2.64
N GLN A 107 -14.08 1.90 -3.94
CA GLN A 107 -13.83 0.84 -4.90
C GLN A 107 -12.79 1.26 -5.93
N LEU A 108 -12.09 0.31 -6.55
CA LEU A 108 -11.27 0.64 -7.71
C LEU A 108 -12.18 1.01 -8.88
N THR A 109 -11.81 2.00 -9.68
CA THR A 109 -12.54 2.37 -10.91
C THR A 109 -12.65 1.20 -11.90
N SER A 110 -11.76 0.21 -11.80
CA SER A 110 -11.85 -1.04 -12.55
C SER A 110 -12.99 -1.97 -12.10
N GLY A 111 -13.73 -1.63 -11.04
CA GLY A 111 -14.74 -2.47 -10.39
C GLY A 111 -14.18 -3.65 -9.59
N ARG A 112 -12.89 -3.59 -9.22
CA ARG A 112 -12.23 -4.61 -8.40
C ARG A 112 -12.20 -4.14 -6.95
N GLN A 113 -12.36 -5.07 -6.01
CA GLN A 113 -12.07 -4.82 -4.60
C GLN A 113 -10.76 -5.54 -4.26
N VAL A 114 -9.67 -4.78 -4.10
CA VAL A 114 -8.37 -5.32 -3.68
C VAL A 114 -7.80 -4.40 -2.62
N SER A 115 -7.28 -4.97 -1.54
CA SER A 115 -6.68 -4.27 -0.41
C SER A 115 -5.64 -5.18 0.24
N TYR A 116 -4.58 -4.61 0.84
CA TYR A 116 -3.64 -5.36 1.68
C TYR A 116 -4.06 -5.40 3.15
N ASN A 117 -4.70 -4.34 3.64
CA ASN A 117 -4.98 -4.15 5.06
C ASN A 117 -6.40 -4.51 5.50
N GLY A 118 -7.24 -4.97 4.57
CA GLY A 118 -8.64 -5.32 4.80
C GLY A 118 -9.57 -4.40 4.00
N ASP A 119 -10.78 -4.88 3.70
CA ASP A 119 -11.74 -4.15 2.88
C ASP A 119 -11.89 -2.68 3.35
N PRO A 120 -11.58 -1.68 2.49
CA PRO A 120 -11.61 -0.26 2.88
C PRO A 120 -12.94 0.15 3.51
N ASP A 121 -14.05 -0.44 3.07
CA ASP A 121 -15.37 -0.14 3.58
C ASP A 121 -15.59 -0.69 4.99
N VAL A 122 -15.03 -1.87 5.31
CA VAL A 122 -15.00 -2.41 6.67
C VAL A 122 -14.17 -1.52 7.58
N LEU A 123 -13.01 -1.06 7.09
CA LEU A 123 -12.11 -0.19 7.86
C LEU A 123 -12.80 1.12 8.25
N ILE A 124 -13.49 1.74 7.30
CA ILE A 124 -14.25 2.98 7.51
C ILE A 124 -15.45 2.73 8.44
N HIS A 125 -16.21 1.65 8.23
CA HIS A 125 -17.36 1.27 9.05
C HIS A 125 -16.96 1.06 10.52
N ASP A 126 -15.93 0.26 10.76
CA ASP A 126 -15.41 0.00 12.11
C ASP A 126 -14.95 1.30 12.80
N PHE A 127 -14.30 2.20 12.06
CA PHE A 127 -13.88 3.49 12.61
C PHE A 127 -15.07 4.36 13.01
N VAL A 128 -16.11 4.45 12.17
CA VAL A 128 -17.32 5.24 12.46
C VAL A 128 -18.06 4.71 13.71
N HIS A 129 -18.08 3.40 13.91
CA HIS A 129 -18.75 2.75 15.04
C HIS A 129 -17.95 2.80 16.34
N THR A 130 -16.64 2.61 16.28
CA THR A 130 -15.80 2.48 17.48
C THR A 130 -15.06 3.78 17.85
N GLY A 131 -14.95 4.73 16.93
CA GLY A 131 -14.16 5.96 17.08
C GLY A 131 -12.64 5.72 17.20
N SER A 132 -12.20 4.46 17.09
CA SER A 132 -10.81 4.05 17.14
C SER A 132 -10.43 3.49 15.77
N ASP A 133 -9.22 3.75 15.28
CA ASP A 133 -8.69 3.04 14.10
C ASP A 133 -8.19 1.66 14.57
N PRO A 134 -9.02 0.61 14.53
CA PRO A 134 -8.69 -0.68 15.14
C PRO A 134 -7.58 -1.39 14.36
N HIS A 135 -7.44 -1.01 13.09
CA HIS A 135 -6.57 -1.64 12.11
C HIS A 135 -5.21 -0.94 12.05
N GLN A 136 -5.05 0.22 12.73
CA GLN A 136 -3.82 1.02 12.74
C GLN A 136 -3.27 1.19 11.32
N ILE A 137 -4.16 1.51 10.38
CA ILE A 137 -3.90 1.45 8.94
C ILE A 137 -2.66 2.28 8.60
N ARG A 138 -2.53 3.45 9.23
CA ARG A 138 -1.35 4.32 9.08
C ARG A 138 -0.02 3.65 9.45
N ARG A 139 0.01 2.77 10.46
CA ARG A 139 1.21 2.01 10.86
C ARG A 139 1.44 0.85 9.89
N ARG A 140 0.39 0.09 9.56
CA ARG A 140 0.54 -1.12 8.72
C ARG A 140 0.91 -0.80 7.28
N ILE A 141 0.38 0.27 6.70
CA ILE A 141 0.75 0.61 5.33
C ILE A 141 2.25 0.94 5.24
N GLY A 142 2.86 1.58 6.25
CA GLY A 142 4.31 1.82 6.27
C GLY A 142 5.18 0.56 6.42
N GLU A 143 4.69 -0.48 7.12
CA GLU A 143 5.44 -1.71 7.42
C GLU A 143 5.42 -2.74 6.27
N VAL A 144 4.36 -2.77 5.45
CA VAL A 144 4.24 -3.71 4.32
C VAL A 144 5.13 -3.30 3.12
N GLY A 145 5.58 -2.04 3.09
CA GLY A 145 6.41 -1.48 2.03
C GLY A 145 7.92 -1.71 2.14
N GLU A 146 8.42 -2.27 3.25
CA GLU A 146 9.82 -2.70 3.34
C GLU A 146 9.98 -4.10 2.74
N PRO A 147 10.61 -4.26 1.56
CA PRO A 147 11.22 -5.54 1.24
C PRO A 147 12.27 -5.79 2.33
N SER A 148 12.01 -6.79 3.18
CA SER A 148 12.96 -7.33 4.15
C SER A 148 14.33 -7.43 3.49
N ASP A 149 15.21 -6.50 3.87
CA ASP A 149 16.56 -6.46 3.35
C ASP A 149 17.22 -7.82 3.61
N ALA A 150 17.90 -8.29 2.56
CA ALA A 150 18.68 -9.51 2.54
C ALA A 150 19.48 -9.72 3.83
N PRO A 151 19.69 -10.99 4.26
CA PRO A 151 20.37 -11.29 5.50
C PRO A 151 21.72 -10.58 5.57
N GLU A 152 21.82 -9.73 6.60
CA GLU A 152 23.04 -9.15 7.14
C GLU A 152 24.11 -10.25 7.26
N SER A 153 24.95 -10.36 6.25
CA SER A 153 26.15 -11.17 6.33
C SER A 153 27.17 -10.34 7.10
N ALA A 154 27.19 -10.60 8.40
CA ALA A 154 28.10 -10.09 9.41
C ALA A 154 29.49 -9.76 8.84
N ASN A 155 29.77 -8.46 8.70
CA ASN A 155 31.11 -7.96 8.52
C ASN A 155 31.75 -7.89 9.91
N VAL A 156 32.40 -8.97 10.33
CA VAL A 156 33.14 -9.05 11.60
C VAL A 156 34.37 -8.14 11.48
N GLY A 157 34.19 -6.88 11.88
CA GLY A 157 35.28 -5.97 12.19
C GLY A 157 35.79 -6.24 13.62
N VAL A 158 36.89 -6.98 13.76
CA VAL A 158 37.68 -6.98 14.99
C VAL A 158 38.97 -6.20 14.74
N SER A 159 38.98 -4.95 15.18
CA SER A 159 40.23 -4.22 15.45
C SER A 159 40.02 -2.98 16.32
N LYS A 160 40.36 -3.10 17.61
CA LYS A 160 41.11 -2.11 18.41
C LYS A 160 41.40 -2.71 19.80
N ILE A 161 42.63 -3.16 20.06
CA ILE A 161 43.75 -2.43 20.71
C ILE A 161 43.38 -1.99 22.14
N GLU A 162 44.01 -2.62 23.14
CA GLU A 162 44.44 -1.90 24.35
C GLU A 162 45.69 -2.54 24.95
N ASP A 163 46.67 -1.67 25.20
CA ASP A 163 48.03 -1.92 25.67
C ASP A 163 48.13 -1.37 27.10
N GLN A 164 48.59 -2.23 28.03
CA GLN A 164 49.20 -1.98 29.34
C GLN A 164 48.44 -1.26 30.48
N PRO A 165 48.68 -1.69 31.74
CA PRO A 165 49.78 -1.07 32.48
C PRO A 165 50.70 -2.01 33.28
N ARG A 166 51.90 -1.46 33.51
CA ARG A 166 53.04 -1.89 34.33
C ARG A 166 52.69 -2.46 35.70
N GLY A 167 53.44 -3.46 36.13
CA GLY A 167 53.50 -3.91 37.52
C GLY A 167 54.25 -2.94 38.45
N PRO A 168 54.00 -3.08 39.76
CA PRO A 168 55.06 -3.25 40.75
C PRO A 168 54.84 -4.55 41.56
N GLY A 169 55.94 -5.16 41.99
CA GLY A 169 55.96 -6.50 42.59
C GLY A 169 55.48 -6.58 44.03
N ASP A 170 55.28 -7.81 44.50
CA ASP A 170 55.73 -8.29 45.81
C ASP A 170 55.49 -9.80 45.97
N ARG A 171 56.56 -10.47 46.43
CA ARG A 171 56.71 -11.86 46.92
C ARG A 171 56.98 -12.98 45.93
#